data_AF-A0A2V8XBR8-F1
#
_entry.id   AF-A0A2V8XBR8-F1
#
_cell.length_a   1.000
_cell.length_b   1.000
_cell.length_c   1.000
_cell.angle_alpha   90.00
_cell.angle_beta   90.00
_cell.angle_gamma   90.00
#
_symmetry.space_group_name_H-M   'P 1'
#
loop_
_entity.id
_entity.type
_entity.pdbx_description
1 polymer ?
#
loop_
_entity_poly.entity_id
_entity_poly.type
_entity_poly.pdbx_seq_one_letter_code
_entity_poly.pdbx_strand_id
1 'polypeptide(L)' 'MNLDLLAIAAHPDDVELTCGGTLLKMAQRGYKTGILDLTMGEMGTRGTPEIRAREAAKAA' A
#
# COMPACT_ATOMS: atom_id res chain seq x y z
N MET A 1 5.28 15.48 -8.26
CA MET A 1 5.75 15.17 -6.87
C MET A 1 6.77 14.07 -6.98
N ASN A 2 7.92 14.19 -6.32
CA ASN A 2 8.91 13.10 -6.24
C ASN A 2 8.69 12.31 -4.94
N LEU A 3 8.72 10.98 -5.07
CA LEU A 3 8.82 10.04 -3.95
C LEU A 3 10.28 9.63 -3.82
N ASP A 4 10.76 9.49 -2.59
CA ASP A 4 12.10 8.96 -2.31
C ASP A 4 12.06 7.42 -2.29
N LEU A 5 10.93 6.84 -1.88
CA LEU A 5 10.68 5.41 -1.89
C LEU A 5 9.28 5.12 -2.46
N LEU A 6 9.21 4.15 -3.37
CA LEU A 6 7.97 3.61 -3.92
C LEU A 6 7.97 2.09 -3.74
N ALA A 7 6.98 1.56 -3.02
CA ALA A 7 6.72 0.13 -2.95
C ALA A 7 5.70 -0.25 -4.03
N ILE A 8 6.00 -1.27 -4.82
CA ILE A 8 5.13 -1.77 -5.88
C ILE A 8 4.77 -3.21 -5.55
N ALA A 9 3.48 -3.53 -5.51
CA ALA A 9 2.99 -4.87 -5.23
C ALA A 9 1.81 -5.26 -6.11
N ALA A 10 1.43 -6.54 -6.07
CA ALA A 10 0.41 -7.07 -6.95
C ALA A 10 -1.00 -6.65 -6.50
N HIS A 11 -1.29 -6.74 -5.20
CA HIS A 11 -2.62 -6.49 -4.65
C HIS A 11 -2.57 -5.58 -3.40
N PRO A 12 -3.68 -4.89 -3.08
CA PRO A 12 -3.76 -4.08 -1.87
C PRO A 12 -3.75 -4.98 -0.63
N ASP A 13 -2.79 -4.72 0.29
CA ASP A 13 -2.36 -5.49 1.47
C ASP A 13 -0.96 -6.13 1.37
N ASP A 14 -0.45 -6.39 0.16
CA ASP A 14 0.86 -7.03 -0.05
C ASP A 14 2.00 -6.18 0.53
N VAL A 15 1.94 -4.85 0.35
CA VAL A 15 2.97 -3.92 0.83
C VAL A 15 2.96 -3.84 2.36
N GLU A 16 1.79 -3.70 2.95
CA GLU A 16 1.59 -3.62 4.40
C GLU A 16 2.14 -4.87 5.08
N LEU A 17 1.88 -6.05 4.51
CA LEU A 17 2.31 -7.33 5.03
C LEU A 17 3.83 -7.54 4.93
N THR A 18 4.44 -7.10 3.83
CA THR A 18 5.85 -7.42 3.52
C THR A 18 6.82 -6.33 3.96
N CYS A 19 6.44 -5.05 3.86
CA CYS A 19 7.35 -3.92 4.07
C CYS A 19 6.72 -2.67 4.71
N GLY A 20 5.49 -2.74 5.22
CA GLY A 20 4.82 -1.61 5.88
C GLY A 20 5.65 -0.99 7.02
N GLY A 21 6.30 -1.82 7.84
CA GLY A 21 7.20 -1.33 8.90
C GLY A 21 8.41 -0.56 8.38
N THR A 22 8.95 -0.94 7.22
CA THR A 22 10.05 -0.22 6.57
C THR A 22 9.59 1.12 6.04
N LEU A 23 8.44 1.19 5.36
CA LEU A 23 7.87 2.45 4.86
C LEU A 23 7.59 3.42 6.00
N LEU A 24 6.97 2.95 7.09
CA LEU A 24 6.75 3.77 8.30
C LEU A 24 8.06 4.31 8.88
N LYS A 25 9.09 3.47 8.99
CA LYS A 25 10.40 3.88 9.50
C LYS A 25 11.08 4.92 8.61
N MET A 26 10.90 4.86 7.29
CA MET A 26 11.45 5.85 6.37
C MET A 26 10.65 7.14 6.38
N ALA A 27 9.32 7.07 6.46
CA ALA A 27 8.47 8.24 6.66
C ALA A 27 8.83 9.00 7.95
N GLN A 28 9.05 8.28 9.06
CA GLN A 28 9.52 8.86 10.34
C GLN A 28 10.89 9.54 10.23
N ARG A 29 11.73 9.14 9.26
CA ARG A 29 13.02 9.77 8.97
C ARG A 29 12.92 10.95 7.99
N GLY A 30 11.71 11.31 7.56
CA GLY A 30 11.44 12.43 6.65
C GLY A 30 11.44 12.09 5.16
N TYR A 31 11.56 10.81 4.78
CA TYR A 31 11.46 10.40 3.39
C TYR A 31 10.01 10.38 2.91
N LYS A 32 9.78 10.80 1.67
CA LYS A 32 8.48 10.67 0.98
C LYS A 32 8.34 9.24 0.49
N THR A 33 7.38 8.52 1.06
CA THR A 33 7.07 7.14 0.69
C THR A 33 5.75 7.06 -0.07
N GLY A 34 5.58 6.03 -0.89
CA GLY A 34 4.33 5.75 -1.59
C GLY A 34 4.17 4.28 -1.91
N ILE A 35 2.94 3.90 -2.22
CA ILE A 35 2.51 2.54 -2.56
C ILE A 35 1.86 2.56 -3.94
N LEU A 36 2.13 1.54 -4.75
CA LEU A 36 1.47 1.28 -6.02
C LEU A 36 1.04 -0.19 -6.07
N ASP A 37 -0.26 -0.41 -6.00
CA ASP A 37 -0.87 -1.71 -6.24
C ASP A 37 -1.19 -1.85 -7.74
N LEU A 38 -0.75 -2.94 -8.35
CA LEU A 38 -0.93 -3.19 -9.79
C LEU A 38 -2.35 -3.66 -10.14
N THR A 39 -3.08 -4.20 -9.17
CA THR A 39 -4.45 -4.70 -9.33
C THR A 39 -5.31 -4.29 -8.14
N MET A 40 -6.61 -4.54 -8.21
CA MET A 40 -7.53 -4.31 -7.08
C MET A 40 -7.69 -5.55 -6.18
N GLY A 41 -7.01 -6.67 -6.47
CA GLY A 41 -7.18 -7.91 -5.72
C GLY A 41 -8.56 -8.56 -5.89
N GLU A 42 -9.25 -8.31 -7.01
CA GLU A 42 -10.65 -8.66 -7.21
C GLU A 42 -10.95 -10.17 -7.15
N MET A 43 -9.98 -11.04 -7.46
CA MET A 43 -10.14 -12.49 -7.36
C MET A 43 -9.92 -13.04 -5.95
N GLY A 44 -9.20 -12.32 -5.09
CA GLY A 44 -8.85 -12.73 -3.72
C GLY A 44 -9.64 -12.01 -2.63
N THR A 45 -10.26 -10.88 -2.97
CA THR A 45 -10.99 -10.03 -2.02
C THR A 45 -12.23 -10.75 -1.49
N ARG A 46 -12.34 -10.80 -0.16
CA ARG A 46 -13.60 -11.11 0.52
C ARG A 46 -14.32 -9.80 0.85
N GLY A 47 -15.34 -9.45 0.08
CA GLY A 47 -16.05 -8.17 0.19
C GLY A 47 -16.29 -7.55 -1.18
N THR A 48 -16.42 -6.23 -1.23
CA THR A 48 -16.55 -5.47 -2.49
C THR A 48 -15.29 -4.66 -2.78
N PRO A 49 -15.01 -4.31 -4.05
CA PRO A 49 -13.89 -3.44 -4.42
C PRO A 49 -13.86 -2.11 -3.64
N GLU A 50 -15.03 -1.54 -3.35
CA GLU A 50 -15.15 -0.28 -2.60
C GLU A 50 -14.81 -0.45 -1.11
N ILE A 51 -15.05 -1.64 -0.54
CA ILE A 51 -14.59 -1.95 0.81
C ILE A 51 -13.06 -2.05 0.80
N ARG A 52 -12.49 -2.81 -0.14
CA ARG A 52 -11.03 -3.00 -0.24
C ARG A 52 -10.29 -1.68 -0.52
N ALA A 53 -10.82 -0.81 -1.37
CA ALA A 53 -10.25 0.51 -1.61
C ALA A 53 -10.23 1.39 -0.34
N ARG A 54 -11.29 1.33 0.49
CA ARG A 54 -11.33 2.04 1.78
C ARG A 54 -10.36 1.45 2.80
N GLU A 55 -10.17 0.13 2.80
CA GLU A 55 -9.19 -0.55 3.64
C GLU A 55 -7.76 -0.10 3.28
N ALA A 56 -7.41 -0.13 1.99
CA ALA A 56 -6.11 0.31 1.49
C ALA A 56 -5.84 1.80 1.79
N ALA A 57 -6.81 2.67 1.54
CA ALA A 57 -6.69 4.11 1.84
C ALA A 57 -6.55 4.43 3.34
N LYS A 58 -7.01 3.53 4.22
CA LYS A 58 -6.84 3.67 5.67
C LYS A 58 -5.45 3.17 6.14
N ALA A 59 -4.87 2.22 5.41
CA ALA A 59 -3.59 1.62 5.75
C ALA A 59 -2.39 2.48 5.31
N ALA A 60 -2.52 3.19 4.20
CA ALA A 60 -1.55 4.17 3.68
C ALA A 60 -1.51 5.47 4.52
#